data_AF-A0A507E2B2-F1
#
_entry.id   AF-A0A507E2B2-F1
#
_cell.length_a   1.000
_cell.length_b   1.000
_cell.length_c   1.000
_cell.angle_alpha   90.00
_cell.angle_beta   90.00
_cell.angle_gamma   90.00
#
_symmetry.space_group_name_H-M   'P 1'
#
loop_
_entity.id
_entity.type
_entity.pdbx_description
1 polymer ?
#
loop_
_entity_poly.entity_id
_entity_poly.type
_entity_poly.pdbx_seq_one_letter_code
_entity_poly.pdbx_strand_id
1 'polypeptide(L)'
;MDREESQVPHVDATDEEGRKERSYLASAHNPANTDAGRIHAAFKLAELHEKRTGEKIDPYKEAQIGKHRQEERMKHSGEGAGGAHQAAHSHSSGEAEDEPSRRYKSL
;
A
#
# COMPACT_ATOMS: atom_id res chain seq x y z
N MET A 1 5.85 15.33 -19.91
CA MET A 1 5.11 14.17 -19.38
C MET A 1 4.30 14.72 -18.23
N ASP A 2 3.03 15.05 -18.48
CA ASP A 2 2.10 15.45 -17.44
C ASP A 2 1.90 14.24 -16.54
N ARG A 3 2.29 14.35 -15.27
CA ARG A 3 2.12 13.29 -14.28
C ARG A 3 0.61 13.05 -14.16
N GLU A 4 0.13 11.84 -14.42
CA GLU A 4 -1.29 11.56 -14.22
C GLU A 4 -1.66 11.82 -12.76
N GLU A 5 -2.49 12.84 -12.56
CA GLU A 5 -2.88 13.34 -11.27
C GLU A 5 -4.21 12.70 -10.85
N SER A 6 -4.28 12.37 -9.57
CA SER A 6 -5.46 11.75 -8.97
C SER A 6 -6.65 12.70 -9.05
N GLN A 7 -7.82 12.17 -9.40
CA GLN A 7 -9.07 12.94 -9.30
C GLN A 7 -9.50 13.14 -7.85
N VAL A 8 -9.02 12.28 -6.95
CA VAL A 8 -9.35 12.31 -5.54
C VAL A 8 -8.37 13.23 -4.81
N PRO A 9 -8.84 14.30 -4.14
CA PRO A 9 -7.99 15.13 -3.32
C PRO A 9 -7.42 14.33 -2.14
N HIS A 10 -6.47 14.91 -1.42
CA HIS A 10 -5.94 14.25 -0.22
C HIS A 10 -7.06 13.85 0.75
N VAL A 11 -7.11 12.57 1.11
CA VAL A 11 -8.14 12.02 2.01
C VAL A 11 -7.58 11.94 3.43
N ASP A 12 -8.21 12.68 4.35
CA ASP A 12 -7.92 12.57 5.78
C ASP A 12 -8.38 11.22 6.33
N ALA A 13 -7.54 10.60 7.16
CA ALA A 13 -7.74 9.26 7.73
C ALA A 13 -8.18 9.32 9.21
N THR A 14 -8.89 10.38 9.58
CA THR A 14 -9.33 10.67 10.95
C THR A 14 -10.42 9.71 11.43
N ASP A 15 -11.28 9.27 10.52
CA ASP A 15 -12.38 8.33 10.76
C ASP A 15 -12.22 7.02 9.96
N GLU A 16 -13.15 6.08 10.16
CA GLU A 16 -13.08 4.77 9.52
C GLU A 16 -13.31 4.84 8.00
N GLU A 17 -14.26 5.66 7.56
CA GLU A 17 -14.53 5.90 6.14
C GLU A 17 -13.34 6.49 5.41
N GLY A 18 -12.70 7.53 5.94
CA GLY A 18 -11.53 8.18 5.36
C GLY A 18 -10.30 7.26 5.33
N ARG A 19 -10.13 6.39 6.33
CA ARG A 19 -9.10 5.33 6.30
C ARG A 19 -9.34 4.34 5.18
N LYS A 20 -10.59 3.89 4.98
CA LYS A 20 -10.96 2.97 3.89
C LYS A 20 -10.73 3.61 2.53
N GLU A 21 -11.20 4.83 2.34
CA GLU A 21 -11.04 5.60 1.10
C GLU A 21 -9.55 5.79 0.77
N ARG A 22 -8.73 6.20 1.74
CA ARG A 22 -7.27 6.30 1.56
C ARG A 22 -6.61 4.96 1.23
N SER A 23 -7.07 3.86 1.83
CA SER A 23 -6.55 2.51 1.55
C SER A 23 -6.87 2.07 0.11
N TYR A 24 -8.10 2.32 -0.35
CA TYR A 24 -8.50 2.02 -1.72
C TYR A 24 -7.77 2.92 -2.73
N LEU A 25 -7.55 4.19 -2.42
CA LEU A 25 -6.72 5.10 -3.22
C LEU A 25 -5.29 4.58 -3.37
N ALA A 26 -4.65 4.18 -2.27
CA ALA A 26 -3.32 3.59 -2.31
C ALA A 26 -3.31 2.30 -3.15
N SER A 27 -4.35 1.48 -3.04
CA SER A 27 -4.47 0.21 -3.77
C SER A 27 -4.73 0.38 -5.27
N ALA A 28 -5.55 1.37 -5.66
CA ALA A 28 -5.80 1.73 -7.05
C ALA A 28 -4.51 2.21 -7.74
N HIS A 29 -3.68 2.96 -7.01
CA HIS A 29 -2.43 3.53 -7.52
C HIS A 29 -1.21 2.63 -7.35
N ASN A 30 -1.37 1.42 -6.79
CA ASN A 30 -0.26 0.51 -6.55
C ASN A 30 0.15 -0.21 -7.84
N PRO A 31 1.37 0.03 -8.38
CA PRO A 31 1.84 -0.65 -9.57
C PRO A 31 2.12 -2.14 -9.34
N ALA A 32 2.23 -2.60 -8.08
CA ALA A 32 2.40 -4.01 -7.74
C ALA A 32 1.09 -4.81 -7.72
N ASN A 33 -0.08 -4.14 -7.74
CA ASN A 33 -1.36 -4.81 -7.84
C ASN A 33 -1.62 -5.31 -9.27
N THR A 34 -2.49 -6.31 -9.40
CA THR A 34 -3.00 -6.74 -10.71
C THR A 34 -3.92 -5.67 -11.31
N ASP A 35 -4.12 -5.69 -12.63
CA ASP A 35 -5.06 -4.78 -13.30
C ASP A 35 -6.47 -4.89 -12.70
N ALA A 36 -6.98 -6.10 -12.53
CA ALA A 36 -8.28 -6.34 -11.91
C ALA A 36 -8.35 -5.82 -10.46
N GLY A 37 -7.26 -5.97 -9.69
CA GLY A 37 -7.17 -5.47 -8.33
C GLY A 37 -7.19 -3.94 -8.26
N ARG A 38 -6.48 -3.25 -9.16
CA ARG A 38 -6.51 -1.79 -9.27
C ARG A 38 -7.89 -1.27 -9.66
N ILE A 39 -8.51 -1.88 -10.68
CA ILE A 39 -9.85 -1.51 -11.14
C ILE A 39 -10.85 -1.68 -10.00
N HIS A 40 -10.84 -2.83 -9.33
CA HIS A 40 -11.74 -3.08 -8.19
C HIS A 40 -11.56 -2.05 -7.06
N ALA A 41 -10.32 -1.75 -6.70
CA ALA A 41 -10.01 -0.73 -5.70
C ALA A 41 -10.50 0.66 -6.12
N ALA A 42 -10.32 1.03 -7.39
CA ALA A 42 -10.78 2.31 -7.92
C ALA A 42 -12.31 2.44 -7.91
N PHE A 43 -13.05 1.36 -8.20
CA PHE A 43 -14.50 1.35 -8.06
C PHE A 43 -14.95 1.55 -6.61
N LYS A 44 -14.27 0.91 -5.66
CA LYS A 44 -14.57 1.09 -4.23
C LYS A 44 -14.20 2.48 -3.72
N LEU A 45 -13.10 3.04 -4.22
CA LEU A 45 -12.76 4.43 -3.99
C LEU A 45 -13.85 5.36 -4.50
N ALA A 46 -14.32 5.18 -5.74
CA ALA A 46 -15.36 6.03 -6.33
C ALA A 46 -16.67 6.00 -5.53
N GLU A 47 -17.11 4.80 -5.12
CA GLU A 47 -18.30 4.62 -4.28
C GLU A 47 -18.18 5.36 -2.94
N LEU A 48 -17.05 5.23 -2.25
CA LEU A 48 -16.82 5.89 -0.96
C LEU A 48 -16.67 7.40 -1.10
N HIS A 49 -15.96 7.85 -2.14
CA HIS A 49 -15.72 9.26 -2.40
C HIS A 49 -17.02 10.00 -2.72
N GLU A 50 -17.85 9.45 -3.63
CA GLU A 50 -19.15 10.01 -3.96
C GLU A 50 -20.06 10.06 -2.72
N LYS A 51 -20.04 9.02 -1.88
CA LYS A 51 -20.83 9.00 -0.65
C LYS A 51 -20.41 10.10 0.34
N ARG A 52 -19.10 10.41 0.43
CA ARG A 52 -18.57 11.37 1.40
C ARG A 52 -18.65 12.82 0.92
N THR A 53 -18.41 13.05 -0.38
CA THR A 53 -18.25 14.40 -0.95
C THR A 53 -19.40 14.79 -1.87
N GLY A 54 -20.13 13.82 -2.41
CA GLY A 54 -21.09 14.02 -3.50
C GLY A 54 -20.42 14.10 -4.90
N GLU A 55 -19.10 14.03 -4.98
CA GLU A 55 -18.37 14.15 -6.23
C GLU A 55 -18.15 12.79 -6.90
N LYS A 56 -18.35 12.74 -8.22
CA LYS A 56 -18.15 11.54 -9.03
C LYS A 56 -16.77 11.57 -9.64
N ILE A 57 -16.02 10.49 -9.41
CA ILE A 57 -14.74 10.23 -10.06
C ILE A 57 -14.87 9.10 -11.08
N ASP A 58 -13.98 9.08 -12.06
CA ASP A 58 -13.86 8.01 -13.04
C ASP A 58 -12.91 6.92 -12.52
N PRO A 59 -13.42 5.75 -12.09
CA PRO A 59 -12.58 4.69 -11.53
C PRO A 59 -11.58 4.12 -12.54
N TYR A 60 -11.85 4.21 -13.85
CA TYR A 60 -10.91 3.70 -14.85
C TYR A 60 -9.69 4.61 -15.00
N LYS A 61 -9.91 5.93 -14.96
CA LYS A 61 -8.80 6.89 -14.94
C LYS A 61 -7.95 6.72 -13.69
N GLU A 62 -8.57 6.47 -12.55
CA GLU A 62 -7.85 6.28 -11.29
C GLU A 62 -7.02 4.99 -11.28
N ALA A 63 -7.55 3.90 -11.85
CA ALA A 63 -6.79 2.68 -12.05
C ALA A 63 -5.64 2.83 -13.08
N GLN A 64 -5.80 3.71 -14.07
CA GLN A 64 -4.76 3.99 -15.08
C GLN A 64 -3.50 4.60 -14.47
N ILE A 65 -3.62 5.43 -13.44
CA ILE A 65 -2.47 6.00 -12.73
C ILE A 65 -1.54 4.90 -12.19
N GLY A 66 -2.12 3.85 -11.59
CA GLY A 66 -1.36 2.70 -11.08
C GLY A 66 -0.73 1.87 -12.20
N LYS A 67 -1.42 1.72 -13.33
CA LYS A 67 -0.91 1.03 -14.53
C LYS A 67 0.25 1.81 -15.18
N HIS A 68 0.10 3.12 -15.34
CA HIS A 68 1.15 3.98 -15.90
C HIS A 68 2.44 3.89 -15.09
N ARG A 69 2.34 3.95 -13.75
CA ARG A 69 3.49 3.75 -12.85
C ARG A 69 4.12 2.36 -12.99
N GLN A 70 3.34 1.32 -13.26
CA GLN A 70 3.87 -0.02 -13.51
C GLN A 70 4.69 -0.05 -14.81
N GLU A 71 4.18 0.54 -15.87
CA GLU A 71 4.88 0.65 -17.16
C GLU A 71 6.16 1.48 -17.06
N GLU A 72 6.13 2.60 -16.33
CA GLU A 72 7.33 3.41 -16.04
C GLU A 72 8.39 2.61 -15.27
N ARG A 73 7.98 1.84 -14.25
CA ARG A 73 8.91 0.96 -13.50
C ARG A 73 9.53 -0.10 -14.41
N MET A 74 8.76 -0.71 -15.31
CA MET A 74 9.26 -1.71 -16.25
C MET A 74 10.25 -1.10 -17.24
N LYS A 75 9.94 0.08 -17.81
CA LYS A 75 10.83 0.82 -18.72
C LYS A 75 12.17 1.18 -18.04
N HIS A 76 12.13 1.68 -16.81
CA HIS A 76 13.36 2.05 -16.07
C HIS A 76 14.13 0.84 -15.49
N SER A 77 13.46 -0.28 -15.22
CA SER A 77 14.14 -1.50 -14.74
C SER A 77 14.98 -2.22 -15.82
N GLY A 78 14.79 -1.87 -17.10
CA GLY A 78 15.57 -2.41 -18.22
C GLY A 78 17.00 -1.86 -18.34
N GLU A 79 17.33 -0.77 -17.64
CA GLU A 79 18.63 -0.07 -17.77
C GLU A 79 19.59 -0.28 -16.58
N GLY A 80 19.29 -1.21 -15.66
CA GLY A 80 20.08 -1.34 -14.43
C GLY A 80 20.01 -2.69 -13.72
N ALA A 81 20.11 -3.81 -14.44
CA ALA A 81 20.33 -5.12 -13.82
C ALA A 81 21.81 -5.32 -13.46
N GLY A 82 22.30 -4.53 -12.51
CA GLY A 82 23.65 -4.61 -11.95
C GLY A 82 23.62 -4.20 -10.48
N GLY A 83 23.06 -5.05 -9.62
CA GLY A 83 22.97 -4.77 -8.19
C GLY A 83 22.78 -6.04 -7.39
N ALA A 84 23.90 -6.67 -7.04
CA ALA A 84 23.96 -7.83 -6.17
C ALA A 84 23.16 -7.61 -4.87
N HIS A 85 22.13 -8.41 -4.65
CA HIS A 85 21.45 -8.49 -3.36
C HIS A 85 22.37 -9.27 -2.42
N GLN A 86 23.11 -8.53 -1.60
CA GLN A 86 23.93 -9.09 -0.54
C GLN A 86 23.05 -9.92 0.41
N ALA A 87 23.54 -11.12 0.67
CA ALA A 87 23.11 -11.96 1.76
C ALA A 87 23.39 -11.26 3.10
N ALA A 88 22.37 -11.11 3.93
CA ALA A 88 22.53 -11.01 5.38
C ALA A 88 21.14 -11.19 5.98
N HIS A 89 20.89 -12.32 6.64
CA HIS A 89 20.07 -12.42 7.86
C HIS A 89 20.50 -13.73 8.55
N SER A 90 21.72 -13.72 9.08
CA SER A 90 22.14 -14.68 10.10
C SER A 90 21.49 -14.27 11.41
N HIS A 91 20.41 -14.95 11.79
CA HIS A 91 19.84 -14.80 13.13
C HIS A 91 20.70 -15.56 14.13
N SER A 92 21.60 -14.83 14.79
CA SER A 92 22.25 -15.23 16.04
C SER A 92 21.33 -14.81 17.19
N SER A 93 20.87 -15.77 17.99
CA SER A 93 20.28 -15.50 19.30
C SER A 93 20.31 -16.77 20.14
N GLY A 94 21.14 -16.80 21.18
CA GLY A 94 21.05 -17.84 22.19
C GLY A 94 22.25 -17.99 23.13
N GLU A 95 22.57 -16.97 23.93
CA GLU A 95 23.24 -17.14 25.23
C GLU A 95 22.57 -16.12 26.20
N ALA A 96 21.86 -16.60 27.23
CA ALA A 96 22.36 -16.83 28.61
C ALA A 96 22.36 -15.48 29.38
N GLU A 97 21.78 -15.25 30.57
CA GLU A 97 21.12 -16.05 31.61
C GLU A 97 20.22 -15.11 32.44
N ASP A 98 19.49 -15.71 33.38
CA ASP A 98 19.43 -15.32 34.80
C ASP A 98 18.02 -15.06 35.37
N GLU A 99 17.77 -15.79 36.46
CA GLU A 99 16.55 -15.88 37.25
C GLU A 99 16.20 -14.54 37.93
N PRO A 100 14.95 -14.36 38.41
CA PRO A 100 14.86 -14.46 39.87
C PRO A 100 13.60 -15.17 40.36
N SER A 101 13.86 -16.20 41.18
CA SER A 101 13.11 -16.62 42.37
C SER A 101 12.12 -15.59 42.95
N ARG A 102 10.83 -15.99 43.08
CA ARG A 102 10.00 -15.69 44.26
C ARG A 102 8.66 -16.49 44.29
N ARG A 103 8.65 -17.49 45.19
CA ARG A 103 7.57 -18.03 46.04
C ARG A 103 6.12 -17.55 45.80
N TYR A 104 5.13 -18.46 45.84
CA TYR A 104 4.37 -18.81 47.07
C TYR A 104 3.28 -19.89 46.85
N LYS A 105 3.31 -20.89 47.75
CA LYS A 105 2.25 -21.70 48.41
C LYS A 105 1.17 -22.47 47.63
N SER A 106 1.25 -23.78 47.83
CA SER A 106 0.16 -24.76 47.90
C SER A 106 -0.95 -24.35 48.88
N LEU A 107 -2.19 -24.66 48.49
CA LEU A 107 -3.33 -24.94 49.37
C LEU A 107 -3.86 -26.32 49.01
#